data_AF-A0A2G2P469-F1
#
_entry.id   AF-A0A2G2P469-F1
#
_cell.length_a   1.000
_cell.length_b   1.000
_cell.length_c   1.000
_cell.angle_alpha   90.00
_cell.angle_beta   90.00
_cell.angle_gamma   90.00
#
_symmetry.space_group_name_H-M   'P 1'
#
loop_
_entity.id
_entity.type
_entity.pdbx_description
1 polymer ?
#
loop_
_entity_poly.entity_id
_entity_poly.type
_entity_poly.pdbx_seq_one_letter_code
_entity_poly.pdbx_strand_id
1 'polypeptide(L)' 'MSAVKECLVCKTPSTEIPVTKFYYQESEFYICPQHIPILIHNPQELIGLLPGADKLTGG' A
#
# COMPACT_ATOMS: atom_id res chain seq x y z
N MET A 1 9.54 -16.02 -11.20
CA MET A 1 10.32 -14.87 -10.70
C MET A 1 9.65 -14.42 -9.42
N SER A 2 10.37 -14.40 -8.28
CA SER A 2 9.82 -13.87 -7.04
C SER A 2 9.52 -12.39 -7.23
N ALA A 3 8.26 -12.01 -7.27
CA ALA A 3 7.87 -10.60 -7.30
C ALA A 3 8.47 -9.91 -6.07
N VAL A 4 9.23 -8.83 -6.29
CA VAL A 4 9.82 -8.05 -5.20
C VAL A 4 8.67 -7.42 -4.43
N LYS A 5 8.61 -7.72 -3.12
CA LYS A 5 7.60 -7.16 -2.23
C LYS A 5 8.06 -5.77 -1.84
N GLU A 6 7.40 -4.74 -2.35
CA GLU A 6 7.80 -3.35 -2.13
C GLU A 6 6.64 -2.53 -1.60
N CYS A 7 6.94 -1.47 -0.85
CA CYS A 7 5.91 -0.55 -0.40
C CYS A 7 5.18 0.07 -1.60
N LEU A 8 3.85 0.00 -1.60
CA LEU A 8 2.99 0.56 -2.62
C LEU A 8 3.31 2.03 -2.91
N VAL A 9 3.63 2.80 -1.86
CA VAL A 9 3.86 4.25 -1.91
C VAL A 9 5.31 4.59 -2.25
N CYS A 10 6.27 4.18 -1.41
CA CYS A 10 7.67 4.62 -1.56
C CYS A 10 8.55 3.66 -2.37
N LYS A 11 8.02 2.51 -2.82
CA LYS A 11 8.72 1.52 -3.66
C LYS A 11 9.97 0.88 -3.03
N THR A 12 10.24 1.16 -1.76
CA THR A 12 11.34 0.50 -1.03
C THR A 12 11.04 -0.99 -0.88
N PRO A 13 11.99 -1.87 -1.23
CA PRO A 13 11.79 -3.31 -1.18
C PRO A 13 11.81 -3.85 0.26
N SER A 14 11.22 -5.03 0.44
CA SER A 14 11.17 -5.74 1.73
C SER A 14 12.53 -6.18 2.26
N THR A 15 13.59 -6.06 1.46
CA THR A 15 14.98 -6.31 1.86
C THR A 15 15.59 -5.15 2.63
N GLU A 16 15.01 -3.94 2.53
CA GLU A 16 15.49 -2.74 3.21
C GLU A 16 14.58 -2.31 4.35
N ILE A 17 13.25 -2.41 4.18
CA ILE A 17 12.27 -2.05 5.21
C ILE A 17 11.20 -3.14 5.36
N PRO A 18 10.62 -3.33 6.56
CA PRO A 18 9.49 -4.23 6.71
C PRO A 18 8.29 -3.71 5.92
N VAL A 19 7.57 -4.63 5.28
CA VAL A 19 6.30 -4.36 4.63
C VAL A 19 5.25 -5.37 5.09
N THR A 20 4.02 -4.91 5.25
CA THR A 20 2.87 -5.74 5.60
C THR A 20 2.02 -5.96 4.36
N LYS A 21 1.56 -7.20 4.16
CA LYS A 21 0.66 -7.55 3.07
C LYS A 21 -0.79 -7.20 3.41
N PHE A 22 -1.53 -6.67 2.45
CA PHE A 22 -2.98 -6.50 2.53
C PHE A 22 -3.65 -6.86 1.20
N TYR A 23 -4.97 -7.06 1.25
CA TYR A 23 -5.78 -7.50 0.12
C TYR A 23 -6.81 -6.45 -0.25
N TYR A 24 -6.98 -6.20 -1.55
CA TYR A 24 -8.03 -5.35 -2.08
C TYR A 24 -8.39 -5.75 -3.52
N GLN A 25 -9.68 -5.88 -3.82
CA GLN A 25 -10.19 -6.30 -5.15
C GLN A 25 -9.42 -7.49 -5.75
N GLU A 26 -9.35 -8.60 -4.99
CA GLU A 26 -8.67 -9.85 -5.40
C GLU A 26 -7.15 -9.72 -5.65
N SER A 27 -6.56 -8.56 -5.36
CA SER A 27 -5.14 -8.28 -5.52
C SER A 27 -4.42 -8.22 -4.18
N GLU A 28 -3.14 -8.61 -4.19
CA GLU A 28 -2.24 -8.48 -3.03
C GLU A 28 -1.38 -7.22 -3.18
N PHE A 29 -1.28 -6.45 -2.10
CA PHE A 29 -0.44 -5.25 -2.01
C PHE A 29 0.44 -5.31 -0.77
N TYR A 30 1.51 -4.50 -0.77
CA TYR A 30 2.42 -4.38 0.35
C TYR A 30 2.60 -2.91 0.73
N ILE A 31 2.68 -2.60 2.02
CA ILE A 31 2.89 -1.23 2.52
C ILE A 31 3.81 -1.25 3.74
N CYS A 32 4.70 -0.27 3.85
CA CYS A 32 5.60 -0.18 5.00
C CYS A 32 4.95 0.58 6.16
N PRO A 33 5.43 0.41 7.42
CA PRO A 33 4.87 1.06 8.59
C PRO A 33 4.75 2.59 8.50
N GLN A 34 5.67 3.25 7.79
CA GLN A 34 5.65 4.70 7.60
C GLN A 34 4.45 5.17 6.78
N HIS A 35 3.93 4.33 5.87
CA HIS A 35 2.82 4.69 4.98
C HIS A 35 1.49 4.00 5.34
N ILE A 36 1.46 3.08 6.31
CA ILE A 36 0.20 2.55 6.86
C ILE A 36 -0.77 3.66 7.30
N PRO A 37 -0.33 4.78 7.93
CA PRO A 37 -1.25 5.85 8.32
C PRO A 37 -2.05 6.46 7.16
N ILE A 38 -1.52 6.44 5.93
CA ILE A 38 -2.24 6.93 4.75
C ILE A 38 -3.51 6.09 4.52
N LEU A 39 -3.45 4.77 4.69
CA LEU A 39 -4.63 3.89 4.54
C LEU A 39 -5.75 4.23 5.53
N ILE A 40 -5.42 4.76 6.70
CA ILE A 40 -6.36 4.98 7.80
C ILE A 40 -6.88 6.42 7.79
N HIS A 41 -6.00 7.40 7.58
CA HIS A 41 -6.33 8.82 7.72
C HIS A 41 -6.64 9.49 6.38
N ASN A 42 -5.84 9.24 5.34
CA ASN A 42 -5.90 9.95 4.06
C ASN A 42 -5.84 9.00 2.84
N PRO A 43 -6.74 8.02 2.70
CA PRO A 43 -6.61 6.99 1.67
C PRO A 43 -6.71 7.54 0.24
N GLN A 44 -7.20 8.77 0.09
CA GLN A 44 -7.26 9.51 -1.18
C GLN A 44 -5.87 9.83 -1.76
N GLU A 45 -4.82 9.88 -0.93
CA GLU A 45 -3.43 10.01 -1.41
C GLU A 45 -2.96 8.79 -2.22
N LEU A 46 -3.72 7.69 -2.21
CA LEU A 46 -3.43 6.48 -2.97
C LEU A 46 -4.08 6.46 -4.36
N ILE A 47 -4.79 7.52 -4.77
CA ILE A 47 -5.33 7.60 -6.14
C ILE A 47 -4.19 7.49 -7.15
N GLY A 48 -4.31 6.54 -8.08
CA GLY A 48 -3.29 6.21 -9.08
C GLY A 48 -2.23 5.22 -8.60
N LEU A 49 -2.17 4.90 -7.30
CA LEU A 49 -1.29 3.87 -6.72
C LEU A 49 -2.08 2.61 -6.37
N LEU A 50 -3.27 2.77 -5.78
CA LEU A 50 -4.20 1.70 -5.43
C LEU A 50 -5.44 1.81 -6.31
N PRO A 51 -5.84 0.74 -7.02
CA PRO A 51 -7.13 0.72 -7.72
C PRO A 51 -8.27 1.06 -6.75
N GLY A 52 -9.25 1.86 -7.17
CA GLY A 52 -10.42 2.18 -6.34
C GLY A 52 -10.16 3.03 -5.10
N ALA A 53 -8.97 3.63 -4.96
CA ALA A 53 -8.64 4.53 -3.84
C ALA A 53 -9.60 5.74 -3.72
N ASP A 54 -10.18 6.19 -4.84
CA ASP A 54 -11.19 7.24 -4.90
C ASP A 54 -12.43 6.94 -4.05
N LYS A 55 -12.71 5.65 -3.82
CA LYS A 55 -13.88 5.17 -3.06
C LYS A 55 -13.58 4.89 -1.59
N LEU A 56 -12.33 5.04 -1.15
CA LEU A 56 -11.93 4.77 0.23
C LEU A 56 -12.16 6.00 1.11
N THR A 57 -12.63 5.79 2.34
CA THR A 57 -12.85 6.85 3.33
C THR A 57 -11.84 6.74 4.46
N GLY A 58 -11.31 7.87 4.92
CA GLY A 58 -10.54 7.93 6.16
C GLY A 58 -11.45 7.81 7.39
N GLY A 59 -10.91 7.26 8.47
CA GLY A 59 -11.56 7.17 9.79
C GLY A 59 -11.30 8.37 10.69
#